data_AF-A0A8B9YBF4-F1
#
_entry.id   AF-A0A8B9YBF4-F1
#
_cell.length_a   1.000
_cell.length_b   1.000
_cell.length_c   1.000
_cell.angle_alpha   90.00
_cell.angle_beta   90.00
_cell.angle_gamma   90.00
#
_symmetry.space_group_name_H-M   'P 1'
#
loop_
_entity.id
_entity.type
_entity.pdbx_description
1 polymer ?
#
loop_
_entity_poly.entity_id
_entity_poly.type
_entity_poly.pdbx_seq_one_letter_code
_entity_poly.pdbx_strand_id
1 'polypeptide(L)'
;MDMDKRIHLELRNRTPSDVKELVLDNCRSNEGKIEGLTDEFEELEFLSTINVGLTSVANLPKLNKLKKLELSDNRISGGLEVLAEKCPNLTHLNLSGNKIKDLSTIEPLVKELVLDNCRSNEGKIEGLTDEFEELEFLSTINVGLTSVANLPKLNKLKKLELSDNRISGGLEVLAEKCPNLTHLNLSGNKIKDLSTIEPLKKLENLKSLDLFNCEVTNLNDYRENVFKLLPQLTYLDGYDRDDKEAPDSDAEGYVEGLDDDEEDEDEEEYDEDAQVVEDEEDEEEEEEGEEEDVSGEEEEDEEGYNDGEVDDEEDEEELGGMAAFLLSEGSRLTPSVMVDCWALRTRPQFARGSRAS
;
A
#
# COMPACT_ATOMS: atom_id res chain seq x y z
N MET A 1 -9.63 -17.80 13.72
CA MET A 1 -10.03 -18.79 12.69
C MET A 1 -8.87 -18.94 11.73
N ASP A 2 -8.54 -20.16 11.33
CA ASP A 2 -7.38 -20.44 10.47
C ASP A 2 -7.72 -20.09 9.01
N MET A 3 -6.71 -19.71 8.20
CA MET A 3 -6.92 -19.19 6.84
C MET A 3 -7.68 -20.17 5.93
N ASP A 4 -7.24 -21.43 5.88
CA ASP A 4 -7.90 -22.49 5.11
C ASP A 4 -9.40 -22.65 5.45
N LYS A 5 -9.73 -22.63 6.75
CA LYS A 5 -11.13 -22.68 7.23
C LYS A 5 -11.93 -21.44 6.84
N ARG A 6 -11.28 -20.27 6.70
CA ARG A 6 -11.94 -19.05 6.22
C ARG A 6 -12.23 -19.14 4.71
N ILE A 7 -11.30 -19.67 3.91
CA ILE A 7 -11.49 -19.90 2.47
C ILE A 7 -12.70 -20.81 2.22
N HIS A 8 -12.78 -21.94 2.95
CA HIS A 8 -13.93 -22.85 2.89
C HIS A 8 -15.29 -22.18 3.19
N LEU A 9 -15.31 -21.17 4.09
CA LEU A 9 -16.52 -20.42 4.42
C LEU A 9 -16.88 -19.35 3.37
N GLU A 10 -15.90 -18.67 2.77
CA GLU A 10 -16.18 -17.66 1.74
C GLU A 10 -16.51 -18.25 0.36
N LEU A 11 -16.12 -19.51 0.10
CA LEU A 11 -16.57 -20.24 -1.09
C LEU A 11 -18.10 -20.36 -1.15
N ARG A 12 -18.79 -20.60 -0.02
CA ARG A 12 -20.26 -20.68 0.09
C ARG A 12 -20.90 -21.63 -0.94
N ASN A 13 -20.33 -22.82 -1.08
CA ASN A 13 -20.69 -23.85 -2.06
C ASN A 13 -20.38 -23.53 -3.55
N ARG A 14 -19.71 -22.41 -3.84
CA ARG A 14 -19.10 -22.16 -5.16
C ARG A 14 -17.81 -22.97 -5.32
N THR A 15 -17.41 -23.23 -6.55
CA THR A 15 -16.05 -23.66 -6.92
C THR A 15 -15.06 -22.48 -6.82
N PRO A 16 -13.76 -22.72 -6.53
CA PRO A 16 -12.74 -21.67 -6.54
C PRO A 16 -12.67 -20.85 -7.84
N SER A 17 -12.94 -21.50 -8.99
CA SER A 17 -13.02 -20.90 -10.31
C SER A 17 -14.02 -19.75 -10.41
N ASP A 18 -15.06 -19.74 -9.57
CA ASP A 18 -16.19 -18.82 -9.66
C ASP A 18 -16.02 -17.61 -8.71
N VAL A 19 -14.86 -17.51 -8.03
CA VAL A 19 -14.59 -16.53 -6.97
C VAL A 19 -13.80 -15.35 -7.53
N LYS A 20 -14.52 -14.30 -7.97
CA LYS A 20 -13.92 -13.00 -8.33
C LYS A 20 -13.38 -12.20 -7.15
N GLU A 21 -13.95 -12.38 -5.95
CA GLU A 21 -13.58 -11.64 -4.74
C GLU A 21 -13.42 -12.59 -3.54
N LEU A 22 -12.31 -12.46 -2.80
CA LEU A 22 -12.02 -13.28 -1.63
C LEU A 22 -11.48 -12.43 -0.47
N VAL A 23 -12.23 -12.37 0.64
CA VAL A 23 -11.89 -11.57 1.83
C VAL A 23 -11.56 -12.49 3.00
N LEU A 24 -10.27 -12.59 3.33
CA LEU A 24 -9.74 -13.47 4.39
C LEU A 24 -9.39 -12.73 5.68
N ASP A 25 -9.69 -11.42 5.75
CA ASP A 25 -9.31 -10.50 6.82
C ASP A 25 -9.57 -11.04 8.23
N ASN A 26 -8.62 -10.78 9.14
CA ASN A 26 -8.64 -11.21 10.55
C ASN A 26 -8.70 -12.75 10.76
N CYS A 27 -8.45 -13.57 9.73
CA CYS A 27 -8.07 -14.97 9.93
C CYS A 27 -6.63 -15.09 10.48
N ARG A 28 -6.14 -16.32 10.65
CA ARG A 28 -4.76 -16.62 11.05
C ARG A 28 -4.05 -17.34 9.91
N SER A 29 -3.00 -16.71 9.37
CA SER A 29 -1.97 -17.38 8.57
C SER A 29 -1.18 -18.38 9.43
N ASN A 30 -0.78 -19.50 8.84
CA ASN A 30 0.17 -20.43 9.45
C ASN A 30 1.60 -19.98 9.11
N GLU A 31 2.51 -20.00 10.09
CA GLU A 31 3.91 -19.51 9.96
C GLU A 31 4.11 -18.12 9.31
N GLY A 32 3.05 -17.30 9.19
CA GLY A 32 3.09 -16.04 8.43
C GLY A 32 3.03 -16.21 6.91
N LYS A 33 2.43 -17.31 6.41
CA LYS A 33 2.29 -17.65 4.99
C LYS A 33 0.82 -17.80 4.59
N ILE A 34 0.55 -17.66 3.29
CA ILE A 34 -0.76 -18.00 2.71
C ILE A 34 -0.88 -19.53 2.59
N GLU A 35 -2.07 -20.05 2.94
CA GLU A 35 -2.45 -21.47 2.88
C GLU A 35 -3.91 -21.59 2.40
N GLY A 36 -4.27 -22.72 1.79
CA GLY A 36 -5.60 -22.99 1.24
C GLY A 36 -5.94 -22.27 -0.08
N LEU A 37 -5.17 -21.26 -0.47
CA LEU A 37 -5.30 -20.57 -1.75
C LEU A 37 -4.53 -21.32 -2.84
N THR A 38 -5.22 -21.78 -3.89
CA THR A 38 -4.69 -22.57 -5.01
C THR A 38 -4.71 -21.80 -6.33
N ASP A 39 -4.14 -22.37 -7.38
CA ASP A 39 -4.25 -21.88 -8.77
C ASP A 39 -5.63 -22.14 -9.40
N GLU A 40 -6.54 -22.80 -8.70
CA GLU A 40 -7.96 -22.98 -9.09
C GLU A 40 -8.78 -21.67 -8.96
N PHE A 41 -8.27 -20.66 -8.25
CA PHE A 41 -8.87 -19.33 -8.12
C PHE A 41 -8.58 -18.45 -9.36
N GLU A 42 -8.85 -18.98 -10.56
CA GLU A 42 -8.41 -18.39 -11.83
C GLU A 42 -9.12 -17.07 -12.20
N GLU A 43 -10.39 -16.89 -11.78
CA GLU A 43 -11.17 -15.66 -11.95
C GLU A 43 -10.95 -14.60 -10.87
N LEU A 44 -10.05 -14.82 -9.90
CA LEU A 44 -9.91 -13.93 -8.74
C LEU A 44 -9.35 -12.56 -9.13
N GLU A 45 -10.18 -11.52 -9.01
CA GLU A 45 -9.86 -10.13 -9.34
C GLU A 45 -9.46 -9.31 -8.09
N PHE A 46 -10.03 -9.65 -6.93
CA PHE A 46 -9.78 -8.99 -5.65
C PHE A 46 -9.46 -9.99 -4.53
N LEU A 47 -8.32 -9.79 -3.85
CA LEU A 47 -7.90 -10.57 -2.68
C LEU A 47 -7.62 -9.64 -1.50
N SER A 48 -8.28 -9.88 -0.37
CA SER A 48 -8.05 -9.18 0.89
C SER A 48 -7.55 -10.12 1.98
N THR A 49 -6.46 -9.72 2.64
CA THR A 49 -5.76 -10.51 3.67
C THR A 49 -5.33 -9.63 4.86
N ILE A 50 -6.18 -8.68 5.23
CA ILE A 50 -5.88 -7.66 6.24
C ILE A 50 -5.72 -8.29 7.64
N ASN A 51 -4.67 -7.93 8.37
CA ASN A 51 -4.41 -8.37 9.74
C ASN A 51 -4.43 -9.91 9.93
N VAL A 52 -3.95 -10.69 8.96
CA VAL A 52 -3.88 -12.17 9.07
C VAL A 52 -2.53 -12.71 9.57
N GLY A 53 -1.54 -11.84 9.71
CA GLY A 53 -0.23 -12.12 10.30
C GLY A 53 0.90 -12.45 9.33
N LEU A 54 0.73 -12.24 8.02
CA LEU A 54 1.70 -12.60 6.98
C LEU A 54 3.08 -11.97 7.21
N THR A 55 4.13 -12.73 6.94
CA THR A 55 5.53 -12.28 6.87
C THR A 55 6.08 -12.31 5.44
N SER A 56 5.45 -13.07 4.53
CA SER A 56 5.83 -13.15 3.11
C SER A 56 4.63 -13.52 2.25
N VAL A 57 4.66 -13.12 0.98
CA VAL A 57 3.68 -13.46 -0.06
C VAL A 57 4.20 -14.53 -1.04
N ALA A 58 5.37 -15.13 -0.78
CA ALA A 58 6.00 -16.14 -1.65
C ALA A 58 5.14 -17.40 -1.92
N ASN A 59 4.14 -17.65 -1.08
CA ASN A 59 3.16 -18.73 -1.24
C ASN A 59 1.96 -18.38 -2.15
N LEU A 60 1.89 -17.19 -2.74
CA LEU A 60 0.81 -16.85 -3.67
C LEU A 60 0.82 -17.81 -4.89
N PRO A 61 -0.33 -18.41 -5.26
CA PRO A 61 -0.50 -19.09 -6.54
C PRO A 61 -0.50 -18.07 -7.69
N LYS A 62 -0.54 -18.53 -8.94
CA LYS A 62 -0.57 -17.63 -10.11
C LYS A 62 -2.00 -17.16 -10.40
N LEU A 63 -2.32 -15.96 -9.93
CA LEU A 63 -3.63 -15.33 -10.01
C LEU A 63 -3.64 -14.34 -11.19
N ASN A 64 -3.84 -14.86 -12.41
CA ASN A 64 -3.68 -14.09 -13.64
C ASN A 64 -4.66 -12.90 -13.77
N LYS A 65 -5.83 -12.98 -13.14
CA LYS A 65 -6.87 -11.94 -13.18
C LYS A 65 -6.83 -10.98 -11.99
N LEU A 66 -5.90 -11.14 -11.04
CA LEU A 66 -5.86 -10.32 -9.83
C LEU A 66 -5.44 -8.88 -10.13
N LYS A 67 -6.39 -7.96 -9.94
CA LYS A 67 -6.23 -6.50 -10.13
C LYS A 67 -5.95 -5.79 -8.82
N LYS A 68 -6.58 -6.22 -7.72
CA LYS A 68 -6.48 -5.57 -6.41
C LYS A 68 -6.04 -6.53 -5.29
N LEU A 69 -5.03 -6.13 -4.52
CA LEU A 69 -4.45 -6.90 -3.41
C LEU A 69 -4.30 -6.05 -2.14
N GLU A 70 -5.07 -6.40 -1.10
CA GLU A 70 -5.01 -5.78 0.23
C GLU A 70 -4.21 -6.67 1.20
N LEU A 71 -3.02 -6.20 1.59
CA LEU A 71 -2.07 -6.88 2.49
C LEU A 71 -1.84 -6.10 3.80
N SER A 72 -2.73 -5.18 4.15
CA SER A 72 -2.52 -4.24 5.26
C SER A 72 -2.54 -4.89 6.65
N ASP A 73 -1.91 -4.22 7.63
CA ASP A 73 -1.74 -4.66 9.03
C ASP A 73 -1.08 -6.05 9.21
N ASN A 74 -0.28 -6.47 8.24
CA ASN A 74 0.56 -7.66 8.31
C ASN A 74 1.99 -7.34 8.82
N ARG A 75 2.91 -8.28 8.68
CA ARG A 75 4.28 -8.23 9.23
C ARG A 75 5.35 -8.34 8.13
N ILE A 76 4.97 -8.15 6.87
CA ILE A 76 5.81 -8.30 5.67
C ILE A 76 6.93 -7.26 5.67
N SER A 77 8.12 -7.63 5.22
CA SER A 77 9.32 -6.76 5.20
C SER A 77 10.17 -6.86 3.93
N GLY A 78 9.61 -7.42 2.85
CA GLY A 78 10.30 -7.81 1.61
C GLY A 78 9.74 -9.13 1.07
N GLY A 79 10.34 -9.70 0.03
CA GLY A 79 9.81 -10.91 -0.62
C GLY A 79 8.58 -10.59 -1.48
N LEU A 80 8.57 -9.41 -2.11
CA LEU A 80 7.48 -8.89 -2.94
C LEU A 80 7.78 -9.07 -4.44
N GLU A 81 9.00 -9.49 -4.79
CA GLU A 81 9.48 -9.69 -6.16
C GLU A 81 8.72 -10.80 -6.90
N VAL A 82 8.05 -11.68 -6.14
CA VAL A 82 7.14 -12.69 -6.68
C VAL A 82 5.85 -12.11 -7.29
N LEU A 83 5.46 -10.87 -6.92
CA LEU A 83 4.15 -10.33 -7.30
C LEU A 83 3.99 -10.17 -8.82
N ALA A 84 5.04 -9.85 -9.57
CA ALA A 84 4.97 -9.80 -11.03
C ALA A 84 4.77 -11.17 -11.68
N GLU A 85 5.41 -12.22 -11.15
CA GLU A 85 5.24 -13.59 -11.66
C GLU A 85 3.84 -14.14 -11.32
N LYS A 86 3.34 -13.84 -10.11
CA LYS A 86 2.07 -14.38 -9.59
C LYS A 86 0.85 -13.59 -10.03
N CYS A 87 0.94 -12.26 -10.05
CA CYS A 87 -0.17 -11.33 -10.24
C CYS A 87 0.17 -10.29 -11.33
N PRO A 88 0.39 -10.71 -12.58
CA PRO A 88 0.94 -9.84 -13.64
C PRO A 88 0.03 -8.66 -14.04
N ASN A 89 -1.25 -8.70 -13.68
CA ASN A 89 -2.24 -7.65 -13.98
C ASN A 89 -2.62 -6.82 -12.74
N LEU A 90 -1.79 -6.83 -11.69
CA LEU A 90 -2.06 -6.14 -10.43
C LEU A 90 -1.92 -4.61 -10.58
N THR A 91 -3.06 -3.90 -10.54
CA THR A 91 -3.10 -2.44 -10.63
C THR A 91 -3.10 -1.75 -9.27
N HIS A 92 -3.68 -2.35 -8.23
CA HIS A 92 -3.74 -1.79 -6.87
C HIS A 92 -3.07 -2.69 -5.84
N LEU A 93 -2.17 -2.11 -5.04
CA LEU A 93 -1.46 -2.79 -3.97
C LEU A 93 -1.45 -1.97 -2.67
N ASN A 94 -2.11 -2.48 -1.62
CA ASN A 94 -2.07 -1.90 -0.28
C ASN A 94 -1.17 -2.70 0.65
N LEU A 95 -0.08 -2.09 1.10
CA LEU A 95 0.91 -2.65 2.03
C LEU A 95 0.91 -1.95 3.40
N SER A 96 -0.10 -1.15 3.71
CA SER A 96 -0.16 -0.32 4.93
C SER A 96 0.04 -1.12 6.23
N GLY A 97 0.63 -0.51 7.27
CA GLY A 97 0.89 -1.14 8.57
C GLY A 97 2.00 -2.19 8.60
N ASN A 98 2.58 -2.57 7.44
CA ASN A 98 3.65 -3.56 7.35
C ASN A 98 5.03 -3.00 7.78
N LYS A 99 6.04 -3.87 7.76
CA LYS A 99 7.45 -3.56 8.11
C LYS A 99 8.30 -3.23 6.88
N ILE A 100 7.67 -2.81 5.78
CA ILE A 100 8.34 -2.34 4.57
C ILE A 100 9.18 -1.09 4.90
N LYS A 101 10.33 -0.98 4.23
CA LYS A 101 11.29 0.14 4.33
C LYS A 101 11.88 0.50 2.97
N ASP A 102 12.20 -0.54 2.21
CA ASP A 102 12.74 -0.51 0.87
C ASP A 102 11.75 -1.19 -0.07
N LEU A 103 11.43 -0.52 -1.19
CA LEU A 103 10.57 -1.01 -2.25
C LEU A 103 11.36 -1.64 -3.41
N SER A 104 12.69 -1.80 -3.30
CA SER A 104 13.53 -2.38 -4.36
C SER A 104 13.17 -3.82 -4.76
N THR A 105 12.31 -4.48 -3.96
CA THR A 105 11.71 -5.79 -4.26
C THR A 105 10.31 -5.70 -4.89
N ILE A 106 9.73 -4.52 -5.09
CA ILE A 106 8.42 -4.34 -5.72
C ILE A 106 8.64 -4.05 -7.19
N GLU A 107 8.12 -4.90 -8.08
CA GLU A 107 8.11 -4.59 -9.50
C GLU A 107 7.07 -3.48 -9.81
N PRO A 108 7.40 -2.52 -10.71
CA PRO A 108 6.69 -1.25 -10.84
C PRO A 108 5.40 -1.32 -11.68
N LEU A 109 4.65 -2.42 -11.59
CA LEU A 109 3.45 -2.70 -12.38
C LEU A 109 2.18 -1.97 -11.88
N VAL A 110 2.22 -1.44 -10.66
CA VAL A 110 1.03 -0.91 -9.97
C VAL A 110 0.72 0.53 -10.35
N LYS A 111 -0.57 0.82 -10.56
CA LYS A 111 -1.14 2.16 -10.73
C LYS A 111 -1.46 2.83 -9.40
N GLU A 112 -1.81 2.05 -8.38
CA GLU A 112 -2.15 2.54 -7.04
C GLU A 112 -1.31 1.81 -5.99
N LEU A 113 -0.57 2.58 -5.18
CA LEU A 113 0.31 2.05 -4.14
C LEU A 113 0.03 2.73 -2.79
N VAL A 114 -0.38 1.94 -1.79
CA VAL A 114 -0.69 2.41 -0.44
C VAL A 114 0.37 1.87 0.54
N LEU A 115 1.08 2.76 1.24
CA LEU A 115 2.20 2.43 2.13
C LEU A 115 2.01 2.98 3.55
N ASP A 116 0.78 3.28 3.95
CA ASP A 116 0.47 4.08 5.12
C ASP A 116 0.90 3.38 6.42
N ASN A 117 1.42 4.13 7.38
CA ASN A 117 1.97 3.60 8.64
C ASN A 117 3.18 2.64 8.49
N CYS A 118 3.71 2.40 7.28
CA CYS A 118 5.03 1.78 7.09
C CYS A 118 6.16 2.66 7.68
N ARG A 119 7.40 2.16 7.72
CA ARG A 119 8.52 2.91 8.32
C ARG A 119 9.52 3.40 7.28
N SER A 120 9.53 4.71 7.03
CA SER A 120 10.60 5.37 6.28
C SER A 120 11.99 5.12 6.90
N ASN A 121 13.02 5.06 6.06
CA ASN A 121 14.41 5.12 6.50
C ASN A 121 14.93 6.56 6.37
N GLU A 122 15.49 7.11 7.45
CA GLU A 122 15.96 8.52 7.54
C GLU A 122 14.96 9.60 7.01
N GLY A 123 13.65 9.34 7.07
CA GLY A 123 12.62 10.24 6.55
C GLY A 123 12.41 10.16 5.03
N LYS A 124 12.76 9.03 4.42
CA LYS A 124 12.60 8.67 3.00
C LYS A 124 11.99 7.27 2.83
N ILE A 125 11.35 7.04 1.70
CA ILE A 125 11.04 5.68 1.22
C ILE A 125 12.22 5.24 0.35
N GLU A 126 12.82 4.09 0.63
CA GLU A 126 13.88 3.50 -0.19
C GLU A 126 13.23 2.66 -1.31
N GLY A 127 13.91 2.51 -2.45
CA GLY A 127 13.41 1.69 -3.58
C GLY A 127 12.28 2.28 -4.43
N LEU A 128 11.72 3.45 -4.09
CA LEU A 128 10.76 4.14 -4.96
C LEU A 128 11.50 4.82 -6.13
N THR A 129 11.64 4.11 -7.26
CA THR A 129 12.40 4.51 -8.46
C THR A 129 11.52 5.19 -9.52
N ASP A 130 12.14 5.78 -10.54
CA ASP A 130 11.46 6.33 -11.73
C ASP A 130 10.94 5.26 -12.71
N GLU A 131 11.09 3.98 -12.35
CA GLU A 131 10.52 2.83 -13.05
C GLU A 131 9.00 2.69 -12.78
N PHE A 132 8.49 3.27 -11.67
CA PHE A 132 7.06 3.39 -11.34
C PHE A 132 6.33 4.42 -12.23
N GLU A 133 6.54 4.36 -13.55
CA GLU A 133 6.04 5.38 -14.49
C GLU A 133 4.52 5.36 -14.68
N GLU A 134 3.88 4.21 -14.44
CA GLU A 134 2.43 3.98 -14.48
C GLU A 134 1.68 4.45 -13.22
N LEU A 135 2.38 4.88 -12.16
CA LEU A 135 1.76 5.16 -10.88
C LEU A 135 0.86 6.42 -10.93
N GLU A 136 -0.45 6.23 -10.76
CA GLU A 136 -1.49 7.27 -10.78
C GLU A 136 -1.88 7.73 -9.36
N PHE A 137 -1.79 6.84 -8.36
CA PHE A 137 -2.07 7.10 -6.94
C PHE A 137 -0.93 6.61 -6.04
N LEU A 138 -0.51 7.45 -5.08
CA LEU A 138 0.48 7.09 -4.06
C LEU A 138 0.05 7.61 -2.68
N SER A 139 -0.11 6.70 -1.71
CA SER A 139 -0.36 7.03 -0.31
C SER A 139 0.81 6.66 0.58
N THR A 140 1.25 7.60 1.42
CA THR A 140 2.42 7.49 2.29
C THR A 140 2.19 8.15 3.66
N ILE A 141 0.97 8.03 4.16
CA ILE A 141 0.47 8.65 5.40
C ILE A 141 1.24 8.12 6.62
N ASN A 142 1.63 9.03 7.53
CA ASN A 142 2.29 8.71 8.81
C ASN A 142 3.59 7.86 8.70
N VAL A 143 4.22 7.74 7.53
CA VAL A 143 5.47 6.95 7.38
C VAL A 143 6.71 7.66 7.93
N GLY A 144 6.60 8.96 8.22
CA GLY A 144 7.63 9.77 8.88
C GLY A 144 8.50 10.63 7.94
N LEU A 145 8.09 10.83 6.69
CA LEU A 145 8.80 11.63 5.68
C LEU A 145 9.13 13.03 6.19
N THR A 146 10.34 13.51 5.90
CA THR A 146 10.76 14.89 6.20
C THR A 146 10.84 15.79 4.97
N SER A 147 10.84 15.22 3.75
CA SER A 147 10.87 15.98 2.50
C SER A 147 10.49 15.12 1.28
N VAL A 148 9.74 15.72 0.35
CA VAL A 148 9.39 15.15 -0.97
C VAL A 148 10.54 15.16 -1.99
N ALA A 149 11.71 15.72 -1.65
CA ALA A 149 12.87 15.84 -2.55
C ALA A 149 13.36 14.50 -3.14
N ASN A 150 13.10 13.39 -2.46
CA ASN A 150 13.54 12.04 -2.84
C ASN A 150 12.48 11.26 -3.65
N LEU A 151 11.28 11.80 -3.90
CA LEU A 151 10.34 11.16 -4.82
C LEU A 151 10.99 11.02 -6.22
N PRO A 152 10.73 9.94 -6.97
CA PRO A 152 11.19 9.81 -8.35
C PRO A 152 10.32 10.68 -9.29
N LYS A 153 10.49 10.52 -10.62
CA LYS A 153 9.71 11.26 -11.62
C LYS A 153 8.46 10.48 -12.05
N LEU A 154 7.40 10.63 -11.29
CA LEU A 154 6.11 9.94 -11.48
C LEU A 154 5.21 10.77 -12.42
N ASN A 155 5.37 10.56 -13.73
CA ASN A 155 4.70 11.40 -14.73
C ASN A 155 3.17 11.22 -14.77
N LYS A 156 2.64 10.03 -14.44
CA LYS A 156 1.20 9.73 -14.43
C LYS A 156 0.50 10.04 -13.10
N LEU A 157 1.23 10.45 -12.06
CA LEU A 157 0.68 10.63 -10.71
C LEU A 157 -0.37 11.75 -10.64
N LYS A 158 -1.61 11.38 -10.30
CA LYS A 158 -2.78 12.26 -10.18
C LYS A 158 -3.09 12.65 -8.72
N LYS A 159 -2.98 11.72 -7.77
CA LYS A 159 -3.29 11.91 -6.34
C LYS A 159 -2.12 11.43 -5.47
N LEU A 160 -1.73 12.26 -4.50
CA LEU A 160 -0.57 12.04 -3.62
C LEU A 160 -0.93 12.37 -2.17
N GLU A 161 -1.04 11.34 -1.34
CA GLU A 161 -1.35 11.46 0.08
C GLU A 161 -0.06 11.41 0.92
N LEU A 162 0.24 12.53 1.60
CA LEU A 162 1.44 12.72 2.43
C LEU A 162 1.08 13.13 3.87
N SER A 163 -0.14 12.87 4.33
CA SER A 163 -0.63 13.36 5.63
C SER A 163 0.10 12.74 6.84
N ASP A 164 0.03 13.42 7.99
CA ASP A 164 0.69 13.07 9.26
C ASP A 164 2.21 12.79 9.18
N ASN A 165 2.86 13.36 8.16
CA ASN A 165 4.32 13.35 8.01
C ASN A 165 4.97 14.56 8.68
N ARG A 166 6.26 14.79 8.40
CA ARG A 166 7.11 15.82 9.04
C ARG A 166 7.65 16.85 8.04
N ILE A 167 7.02 16.96 6.88
CA ILE A 167 7.42 17.84 5.78
C ILE A 167 7.23 19.30 6.21
N SER A 168 8.22 20.15 5.92
CA SER A 168 8.17 21.59 6.24
C SER A 168 8.60 22.50 5.07
N GLY A 169 8.57 21.98 3.85
CA GLY A 169 9.05 22.65 2.63
C GLY A 169 9.76 21.69 1.67
N GLY A 170 10.45 22.26 0.68
CA GLY A 170 11.01 21.49 -0.44
C GLY A 170 9.97 21.10 -1.49
N LEU A 171 8.81 21.77 -1.53
CA LEU A 171 7.68 21.45 -2.41
C LEU A 171 7.94 21.88 -3.87
N GLU A 172 8.94 22.72 -4.11
CA GLU A 172 9.35 23.21 -5.44
C GLU A 172 9.74 22.11 -6.43
N VAL A 173 10.06 20.91 -5.93
CA VAL A 173 10.40 19.72 -6.71
C VAL A 173 9.18 19.03 -7.32
N LEU A 174 7.98 19.22 -6.75
CA LEU A 174 6.78 18.48 -7.16
C LEU A 174 6.39 18.81 -8.60
N ALA A 175 6.61 20.05 -9.06
CA ALA A 175 6.35 20.45 -10.44
C ALA A 175 7.33 19.86 -11.48
N GLU A 176 8.48 19.33 -11.05
CA GLU A 176 9.42 18.60 -11.92
C GLU A 176 9.16 17.08 -11.88
N LYS A 177 8.79 16.57 -10.70
CA LYS A 177 8.63 15.14 -10.41
C LYS A 177 7.24 14.60 -10.74
N CYS A 178 6.18 15.36 -10.44
CA CYS A 178 4.79 14.95 -10.55
C CYS A 178 3.96 16.03 -11.30
N PRO A 179 4.27 16.34 -12.58
CA PRO A 179 3.71 17.49 -13.30
C PRO A 179 2.19 17.42 -13.55
N ASN A 180 1.61 16.21 -13.50
CA ASN A 180 0.17 15.97 -13.72
C ASN A 180 -0.62 15.86 -12.40
N LEU A 181 -0.02 16.20 -11.26
CA LEU A 181 -0.67 16.09 -9.96
C LEU A 181 -1.89 17.01 -9.85
N THR A 182 -3.04 16.41 -9.51
CA THR A 182 -4.35 17.08 -9.38
C THR A 182 -4.83 17.19 -7.94
N HIS A 183 -4.45 16.24 -7.08
CA HIS A 183 -4.80 16.17 -5.66
C HIS A 183 -3.53 15.97 -4.83
N LEU A 184 -3.36 16.80 -3.79
CA LEU A 184 -2.21 16.75 -2.88
C LEU A 184 -2.67 16.92 -1.44
N ASN A 185 -2.49 15.89 -0.62
CA ASN A 185 -2.76 15.98 0.82
C ASN A 185 -1.47 16.17 1.60
N LEU A 186 -1.35 17.32 2.28
CA LEU A 186 -0.26 17.68 3.18
C LEU A 186 -0.74 17.90 4.62
N SER A 187 -1.95 17.45 4.99
CA SER A 187 -2.47 17.61 6.36
C SER A 187 -1.54 16.99 7.43
N GLY A 188 -1.61 17.49 8.67
CA GLY A 188 -0.77 17.05 9.79
C GLY A 188 0.74 17.37 9.68
N ASN A 189 1.20 17.97 8.57
CA ASN A 189 2.61 18.31 8.37
C ASN A 189 3.01 19.65 9.01
N LYS A 190 4.30 19.98 8.89
CA LYS A 190 4.93 21.15 9.52
C LYS A 190 4.98 22.35 8.58
N ILE A 191 3.93 22.55 7.80
CA ILE A 191 3.76 23.70 6.91
C ILE A 191 3.36 24.91 7.75
N LYS A 192 4.24 25.91 7.84
CA LYS A 192 4.07 27.09 8.71
C LYS A 192 3.54 28.33 8.00
N ASP A 193 4.09 28.60 6.82
CA ASP A 193 3.95 29.89 6.15
C ASP A 193 3.45 29.70 4.71
N LEU A 194 2.74 30.70 4.18
CA LEU A 194 2.27 30.70 2.79
C LEU A 194 3.42 30.60 1.78
N SER A 195 4.61 31.08 2.12
CA SER A 195 5.83 30.92 1.31
C SER A 195 6.30 29.47 1.19
N THR A 196 5.89 28.57 2.10
CA THR A 196 6.19 27.13 2.00
C THR A 196 5.40 26.48 0.87
N ILE A 197 4.18 26.98 0.58
CA ILE A 197 3.28 26.45 -0.46
C ILE A 197 3.29 27.25 -1.76
N GLU A 198 3.86 28.46 -1.79
CA GLU A 198 4.08 29.26 -3.01
C GLU A 198 4.67 28.45 -4.20
N PRO A 199 5.61 27.50 -4.01
CA PRO A 199 6.12 26.70 -5.13
C PRO A 199 5.08 25.79 -5.79
N LEU A 200 4.00 25.41 -5.09
CA LEU A 200 2.91 24.61 -5.66
C LEU A 200 2.18 25.34 -6.80
N LYS A 201 2.35 26.66 -6.92
CA LYS A 201 1.82 27.47 -8.03
C LYS A 201 2.27 26.98 -9.41
N LYS A 202 3.40 26.26 -9.49
CA LYS A 202 3.92 25.63 -10.71
C LYS A 202 3.18 24.35 -11.13
N LEU A 203 2.39 23.75 -10.25
CA LEU A 203 1.51 22.63 -10.58
C LEU A 203 0.24 23.20 -11.22
N GLU A 204 0.27 23.40 -12.53
CA GLU A 204 -0.84 24.01 -13.28
C GLU A 204 -2.13 23.16 -13.24
N ASN A 205 -1.98 21.85 -13.04
CA ASN A 205 -3.06 20.86 -12.93
C ASN A 205 -3.64 20.68 -11.50
N LEU A 206 -3.06 21.32 -10.47
CA LEU A 206 -3.45 21.08 -9.08
C LEU A 206 -4.83 21.70 -8.77
N LYS A 207 -5.84 20.85 -8.55
CA LYS A 207 -7.24 21.22 -8.29
C LYS A 207 -7.58 21.19 -6.80
N SER A 208 -7.03 20.25 -6.05
CA SER A 208 -7.31 20.05 -4.62
C SER A 208 -6.02 20.02 -3.80
N LEU A 209 -6.03 20.72 -2.67
CA LEU A 209 -4.94 20.76 -1.70
C LEU A 209 -5.53 20.66 -0.29
N ASP A 210 -5.03 19.72 0.52
CA ASP A 210 -5.36 19.63 1.95
C ASP A 210 -4.13 20.05 2.78
N LEU A 211 -4.34 20.97 3.71
CA LEU A 211 -3.36 21.48 4.67
C LEU A 211 -3.90 21.43 6.11
N PHE A 212 -4.99 20.70 6.37
CA PHE A 212 -5.60 20.59 7.69
C PHE A 212 -4.59 20.16 8.78
N ASN A 213 -4.78 20.60 10.02
CA ASN A 213 -3.81 20.44 11.12
C ASN A 213 -2.38 21.02 10.89
N CYS A 214 -2.06 21.64 9.76
CA CYS A 214 -0.78 22.36 9.60
C CYS A 214 -0.81 23.72 10.33
N GLU A 215 0.36 24.20 10.78
CA GLU A 215 0.49 25.50 11.45
C GLU A 215 -0.05 26.68 10.61
N VAL A 216 0.11 26.63 9.28
CA VAL A 216 -0.35 27.65 8.32
C VAL A 216 -1.86 27.93 8.37
N THR A 217 -2.68 26.96 8.80
CA THR A 217 -4.14 27.11 8.93
C THR A 217 -4.56 28.14 10.00
N ASN A 218 -3.65 28.47 10.93
CA ASN A 218 -3.89 29.42 12.02
C ASN A 218 -3.67 30.89 11.60
N LEU A 219 -3.36 31.15 10.32
CA LEU A 219 -3.16 32.50 9.81
C LEU A 219 -4.52 33.21 9.58
N ASN A 220 -4.56 34.51 9.83
CA ASN A 220 -5.73 35.33 9.48
C ASN A 220 -5.98 35.26 7.97
N ASP A 221 -7.25 35.21 7.59
CA ASP A 221 -7.73 35.19 6.20
C ASP A 221 -7.07 34.05 5.37
N TYR A 222 -6.75 32.93 6.03
CA TYR A 222 -5.96 31.81 5.49
C TYR A 222 -6.51 31.29 4.15
N ARG A 223 -7.80 30.89 4.08
CA ARG A 223 -8.42 30.37 2.83
C ARG A 223 -8.34 31.38 1.69
N GLU A 224 -8.69 32.65 1.94
CA GLU A 224 -8.59 33.72 0.93
C GLU A 224 -7.16 33.89 0.42
N ASN A 225 -6.17 33.89 1.32
CA ASN A 225 -4.77 34.05 0.97
C ASN A 225 -4.22 32.84 0.19
N VAL A 226 -4.64 31.61 0.50
CA VAL A 226 -4.25 30.42 -0.28
C VAL A 226 -4.86 30.46 -1.68
N PHE A 227 -6.18 30.67 -1.83
CA PHE A 227 -6.83 30.75 -3.15
C PHE A 227 -6.29 31.90 -4.02
N LYS A 228 -5.84 33.00 -3.39
CA LYS A 228 -5.19 34.13 -4.07
C LYS A 228 -3.74 33.83 -4.50
N LEU A 229 -3.03 33.00 -3.74
CA LEU A 229 -1.66 32.55 -4.05
C LEU A 229 -1.65 31.50 -5.16
N LEU A 230 -2.56 30.52 -5.04
CA LEU A 230 -2.74 29.32 -5.86
C LEU A 230 -4.10 29.37 -6.60
N PRO A 231 -4.26 30.26 -7.60
CA PRO A 231 -5.55 30.50 -8.25
C PRO A 231 -6.08 29.31 -9.07
N GLN A 232 -5.26 28.28 -9.33
CA GLN A 232 -5.70 27.02 -9.95
C GLN A 232 -6.55 26.14 -9.02
N LEU A 233 -6.44 26.30 -7.69
CA LEU A 233 -7.16 25.45 -6.74
C LEU A 233 -8.67 25.67 -6.85
N THR A 234 -9.39 24.57 -7.06
CA THR A 234 -10.84 24.46 -6.95
C THR A 234 -11.22 24.27 -5.49
N TYR A 235 -10.55 23.31 -4.83
CA TYR A 235 -10.80 22.91 -3.45
C TYR A 235 -9.57 23.13 -2.57
N LEU A 236 -9.83 23.46 -1.30
CA LEU A 236 -8.86 23.63 -0.23
C LEU A 236 -9.45 23.02 1.04
N ASP A 237 -8.73 22.12 1.71
CA ASP A 237 -9.17 21.42 2.93
C ASP A 237 -10.59 20.80 2.80
N GLY A 238 -10.92 20.26 1.62
CA GLY A 238 -12.23 19.67 1.32
C GLY A 238 -13.32 20.64 0.83
N TYR A 239 -13.11 21.96 0.81
CA TYR A 239 -14.14 22.95 0.45
C TYR A 239 -13.70 23.92 -0.67
N ASP A 240 -14.65 24.42 -1.46
CA ASP A 240 -14.43 25.42 -2.52
C ASP A 240 -14.41 26.88 -1.99
N ARG A 241 -14.52 27.86 -2.90
CA ARG A 241 -14.49 29.30 -2.58
C ARG A 241 -15.82 29.87 -2.08
N ASP A 242 -16.92 29.14 -2.23
CA ASP A 242 -18.23 29.48 -1.66
C ASP A 242 -18.57 28.57 -0.47
N ASP A 243 -17.56 27.94 0.14
CA ASP A 243 -17.63 26.94 1.22
C ASP A 243 -18.54 25.72 0.90
N LYS A 244 -18.61 25.31 -0.38
CA LYS A 244 -19.21 24.02 -0.76
C LYS A 244 -18.19 22.90 -0.63
N GLU A 245 -18.63 21.77 -0.08
CA GLU A 245 -17.83 20.55 0.05
C GLU A 245 -17.50 19.98 -1.34
N ALA A 246 -16.30 19.40 -1.48
CA ALA A 246 -15.92 18.64 -2.65
C ALA A 246 -16.78 17.36 -2.76
N PRO A 247 -17.12 16.90 -3.97
CA PRO A 247 -17.70 15.56 -4.13
C PRO A 247 -16.69 14.51 -3.65
N ASP A 248 -17.19 13.43 -3.03
CA ASP A 248 -16.37 12.34 -2.50
C ASP A 248 -15.44 11.78 -3.59
N SER A 249 -14.13 12.08 -3.50
CA SER A 249 -13.16 11.76 -4.56
C SER A 249 -12.93 10.26 -4.77
N ASP A 250 -13.48 9.45 -3.87
CA ASP A 250 -13.26 8.02 -3.76
C ASP A 250 -14.45 7.24 -4.38
N ALA A 251 -15.44 7.96 -4.92
CA ALA A 251 -16.51 7.41 -5.76
C ALA A 251 -16.11 7.26 -7.25
N GLU A 252 -15.10 8.02 -7.73
CA GLU A 252 -14.42 7.74 -8.99
C GLU A 252 -13.39 6.62 -8.78
N GLY A 253 -13.86 5.37 -8.76
CA GLY A 253 -12.96 4.23 -8.87
C GLY A 253 -12.29 4.25 -10.24
N TYR A 254 -10.96 4.46 -10.31
CA TYR A 254 -10.20 4.50 -11.57
C TYR A 254 -9.97 3.09 -12.16
N VAL A 255 -11.05 2.30 -12.26
CA VAL A 255 -11.12 0.96 -12.87
C VAL A 255 -12.23 0.91 -13.94
N GLU A 256 -12.65 2.05 -14.50
CA GLU A 256 -13.21 2.08 -15.85
C GLU A 256 -12.04 2.20 -16.86
N GLY A 257 -11.62 1.03 -17.31
CA GLY A 257 -10.47 0.77 -18.17
C GLY A 257 -10.42 -0.71 -18.55
N LEU A 258 -11.60 -1.26 -18.84
CA LEU A 258 -11.87 -2.66 -19.17
C LEU A 258 -12.77 -2.77 -20.42
N ASP A 259 -12.68 -1.78 -21.31
CA ASP A 259 -13.25 -1.75 -22.66
C ASP A 259 -12.11 -1.35 -23.62
N ASP A 260 -11.26 -2.32 -23.97
CA ASP A 260 -10.19 -2.19 -24.97
C ASP A 260 -9.85 -3.59 -25.52
N ASP A 261 -10.87 -4.25 -26.08
CA ASP A 261 -10.75 -5.41 -26.99
C ASP A 261 -11.56 -5.07 -28.26
N GLU A 262 -11.08 -5.53 -29.42
CA GLU A 262 -11.44 -5.00 -30.74
C GLU A 262 -12.85 -5.43 -31.24
N GLU A 263 -13.59 -4.52 -31.87
CA GLU A 263 -14.55 -4.86 -32.93
C GLU A 263 -14.49 -3.81 -34.07
N ASP A 264 -14.66 -4.27 -35.32
CA ASP A 264 -14.10 -3.67 -36.54
C ASP A 264 -14.84 -2.42 -37.11
N GLU A 265 -14.18 -1.77 -38.09
CA GLU A 265 -14.83 -0.85 -39.03
C GLU A 265 -15.90 -1.56 -39.88
N ASP A 266 -17.17 -1.15 -39.79
CA ASP A 266 -18.12 -1.28 -40.90
C ASP A 266 -19.20 -0.18 -40.85
N GLU A 267 -19.35 0.58 -41.95
CA GLU A 267 -20.40 1.60 -42.12
C GLU A 267 -21.64 0.95 -42.75
N GLU A 268 -22.74 0.79 -42.01
CA GLU A 268 -24.06 0.43 -42.58
C GLU A 268 -25.16 1.44 -42.19
N GLU A 269 -25.91 1.88 -43.20
CA GLU A 269 -26.86 3.01 -43.14
C GLU A 269 -28.29 2.48 -42.89
N TYR A 270 -28.79 2.62 -41.65
CA TYR A 270 -30.13 2.17 -41.30
C TYR A 270 -31.22 3.18 -41.72
N ASP A 271 -31.87 2.84 -42.84
CA ASP A 271 -32.96 3.59 -43.49
C ASP A 271 -34.29 3.56 -42.70
N GLU A 272 -35.20 4.50 -42.97
CA GLU A 272 -36.57 4.47 -42.43
C GLU A 272 -37.44 3.49 -43.22
N ASP A 273 -37.94 2.41 -42.60
CA ASP A 273 -39.36 2.05 -42.80
C ASP A 273 -39.94 1.09 -41.73
N ALA A 274 -41.27 1.04 -41.66
CA ALA A 274 -42.03 0.32 -40.63
C ALA A 274 -42.40 -1.12 -41.01
N GLN A 275 -42.71 -1.96 -40.01
CA GLN A 275 -44.10 -2.43 -39.84
C GLN A 275 -44.41 -3.09 -38.49
N VAL A 276 -45.72 -3.16 -38.22
CA VAL A 276 -46.34 -3.79 -37.04
C VAL A 276 -46.64 -5.26 -37.33
N VAL A 277 -46.49 -6.12 -36.33
CA VAL A 277 -47.32 -7.31 -36.15
C VAL A 277 -47.68 -7.45 -34.67
N GLU A 278 -48.90 -7.91 -34.41
CA GLU A 278 -49.47 -8.14 -33.07
C GLU A 278 -49.43 -9.66 -32.77
N ASP A 279 -50.40 -10.14 -32.00
CA ASP A 279 -50.63 -11.53 -31.53
C ASP A 279 -49.75 -11.90 -30.30
N GLU A 280 -50.28 -12.16 -29.10
CA GLU A 280 -51.30 -13.15 -28.68
C GLU A 280 -50.75 -14.60 -28.78
N GLU A 281 -50.90 -15.50 -27.80
CA GLU A 281 -51.58 -15.51 -26.50
C GLU A 281 -50.86 -16.57 -25.60
N ASP A 282 -51.13 -16.59 -24.28
CA ASP A 282 -51.50 -17.80 -23.51
C ASP A 282 -51.37 -17.58 -21.97
N GLU A 283 -52.15 -18.36 -21.21
CA GLU A 283 -52.56 -18.05 -19.83
C GLU A 283 -51.86 -18.89 -18.74
N GLU A 284 -52.03 -18.40 -17.51
CA GLU A 284 -52.14 -19.09 -16.20
C GLU A 284 -51.75 -20.58 -16.04
N GLU A 285 -51.08 -20.89 -14.92
CA GLU A 285 -51.75 -21.61 -13.82
C GLU A 285 -51.01 -21.39 -12.48
N GLU A 286 -51.77 -21.19 -11.39
CA GLU A 286 -51.28 -21.21 -10.00
C GLU A 286 -51.52 -22.61 -9.40
N GLU A 287 -50.65 -23.09 -8.51
CA GLU A 287 -51.06 -24.11 -7.52
C GLU A 287 -50.32 -23.91 -6.18
N GLU A 288 -51.08 -23.67 -5.11
CA GLU A 288 -50.58 -23.73 -3.72
C GLU A 288 -50.57 -25.19 -3.24
N GLY A 289 -49.60 -25.56 -2.41
CA GLY A 289 -49.48 -26.90 -1.80
C GLY A 289 -49.14 -26.81 -0.31
N GLU A 290 -49.89 -27.53 0.53
CA GLU A 290 -49.93 -27.36 1.99
C GLU A 290 -48.78 -28.06 2.76
N GLU A 291 -48.75 -27.81 4.07
CA GLU A 291 -47.74 -28.26 5.05
C GLU A 291 -47.84 -29.76 5.40
N GLU A 292 -46.72 -30.37 5.84
CA GLU A 292 -46.76 -31.51 6.79
C GLU A 292 -45.74 -31.32 7.93
N ASP A 293 -46.27 -31.37 9.15
CA ASP A 293 -45.56 -31.30 10.43
C ASP A 293 -45.20 -32.73 10.89
N VAL A 294 -43.95 -33.02 11.29
CA VAL A 294 -43.56 -34.35 11.81
C VAL A 294 -42.70 -34.20 13.07
N SER A 295 -43.04 -34.99 14.10
CA SER A 295 -42.48 -34.92 15.46
C SER A 295 -41.76 -36.21 15.88
N GLY A 296 -40.91 -36.10 16.92
CA GLY A 296 -40.15 -37.17 17.59
C GLY A 296 -38.87 -36.58 18.20
N GLU A 297 -38.77 -36.39 19.52
CA GLU A 297 -38.36 -37.40 20.53
C GLU A 297 -36.91 -37.86 20.30
N GLU A 298 -35.91 -37.28 21.00
CA GLU A 298 -35.46 -37.52 22.39
C GLU A 298 -34.36 -38.61 22.51
N GLU A 299 -33.36 -38.41 23.39
CA GLU A 299 -32.64 -39.41 24.22
C GLU A 299 -31.43 -38.80 25.02
N GLU A 300 -31.00 -39.47 26.10
CA GLU A 300 -29.92 -39.08 27.07
C GLU A 300 -28.66 -39.99 26.95
N ASP A 301 -27.47 -39.76 27.54
CA ASP A 301 -26.93 -38.72 28.45
C ASP A 301 -25.62 -38.10 27.85
N GLU A 302 -24.35 -38.13 28.32
CA GLU A 302 -23.64 -38.59 29.53
C GLU A 302 -22.48 -37.59 29.83
N GLU A 303 -22.24 -37.22 31.10
CA GLU A 303 -21.17 -36.28 31.49
C GLU A 303 -19.73 -36.82 31.32
N GLY A 304 -18.74 -35.92 31.23
CA GLY A 304 -17.32 -36.32 31.09
C GLY A 304 -16.29 -35.25 31.46
N TYR A 305 -16.19 -34.89 32.75
CA TYR A 305 -15.03 -34.13 33.26
C TYR A 305 -13.73 -34.94 33.13
N ASN A 306 -12.64 -34.31 32.70
CA ASN A 306 -11.37 -34.50 33.39
C ASN A 306 -10.48 -33.25 33.37
N ASP A 307 -9.72 -33.09 34.45
CA ASP A 307 -8.72 -32.05 34.70
C ASP A 307 -7.32 -32.52 34.23
N GLY A 308 -6.34 -31.62 34.13
CA GLY A 308 -5.05 -31.93 33.53
C GLY A 308 -4.00 -30.82 33.51
N GLU A 309 -3.73 -30.19 34.66
CA GLU A 309 -2.52 -29.37 34.86
C GLU A 309 -1.23 -30.20 34.62
N VAL A 310 -0.24 -29.62 33.94
CA VAL A 310 1.19 -30.00 34.05
C VAL A 310 2.03 -28.71 33.96
N ASP A 311 2.94 -28.53 34.91
CA ASP A 311 3.81 -27.34 35.04
C ASP A 311 4.97 -27.29 34.01
N ASP A 312 5.63 -26.13 33.97
CA ASP A 312 7.10 -25.88 33.93
C ASP A 312 8.04 -26.92 33.26
N GLU A 313 9.05 -26.53 32.47
CA GLU A 313 10.21 -25.77 32.97
C GLU A 313 10.88 -24.86 31.92
N GLU A 314 11.81 -24.03 32.42
CA GLU A 314 12.68 -23.11 31.68
C GLU A 314 13.89 -23.85 31.04
N ASP A 315 14.51 -23.26 30.02
CA ASP A 315 15.92 -23.55 29.69
C ASP A 315 16.56 -22.35 28.96
N GLU A 316 17.42 -21.60 29.66
CA GLU A 316 18.32 -20.60 29.07
C GLU A 316 19.71 -21.24 28.86
N GLU A 317 20.23 -21.29 27.64
CA GLU A 317 21.69 -21.42 27.44
C GLU A 317 22.30 -20.38 26.50
N GLU A 318 23.49 -19.98 26.92
CA GLU A 318 24.19 -18.71 26.74
C GLU A 318 24.93 -18.52 25.39
N LEU A 319 25.71 -17.44 25.30
CA LEU A 319 26.45 -17.00 24.12
C LEU A 319 27.87 -17.60 24.04
N GLY A 320 28.23 -18.23 22.92
CA GLY A 320 29.63 -18.54 22.60
C GLY A 320 29.79 -19.34 21.29
N GLY A 321 30.56 -18.93 20.28
CA GLY A 321 31.45 -17.78 20.15
C GLY A 321 32.92 -18.15 20.03
N MET A 322 33.34 -18.81 18.93
CA MET A 322 34.75 -18.93 18.56
C MET A 322 34.95 -18.94 17.04
N ALA A 323 35.78 -18.02 16.55
CA ALA A 323 36.34 -18.04 15.21
C ALA A 323 37.84 -18.40 15.27
N ALA A 324 38.27 -19.41 14.51
CA ALA A 324 39.68 -19.61 14.17
C ALA A 324 39.87 -20.54 12.95
N PHE A 325 40.61 -20.03 11.95
CA PHE A 325 41.58 -20.75 11.12
C PHE A 325 41.31 -22.20 10.66
N LEU A 326 41.33 -22.38 9.34
CA LEU A 326 42.55 -22.91 8.71
C LEU A 326 42.82 -22.26 7.34
N LEU A 327 44.10 -21.98 7.05
CA LEU A 327 44.56 -21.52 5.74
C LEU A 327 45.08 -22.71 4.93
N SER A 328 44.92 -22.65 3.60
CA SER A 328 45.73 -23.44 2.67
C SER A 328 46.23 -22.55 1.52
N GLU A 329 47.49 -22.78 1.17
CA GLU A 329 48.28 -22.06 0.17
C GLU A 329 47.71 -22.22 -1.26
N GLY A 330 47.95 -21.33 -2.23
CA GLY A 330 48.70 -20.07 -2.24
C GLY A 330 49.64 -19.93 -3.45
N SER A 331 49.84 -18.72 -4.01
CA SER A 331 50.98 -18.43 -4.90
C SER A 331 51.34 -16.95 -5.13
N ARG A 332 52.40 -16.52 -4.44
CA ARG A 332 53.62 -15.85 -4.94
C ARG A 332 53.59 -14.43 -5.58
N LEU A 333 54.21 -13.49 -4.83
CA LEU A 333 55.32 -12.59 -5.20
C LEU A 333 55.07 -11.51 -6.30
N THR A 334 55.03 -10.19 -6.05
CA THR A 334 55.99 -9.22 -5.41
C THR A 334 57.30 -8.98 -6.19
N PRO A 335 58.03 -7.85 -6.04
CA PRO A 335 57.80 -6.66 -5.18
C PRO A 335 58.01 -5.27 -5.86
N SER A 336 57.71 -4.20 -5.13
CA SER A 336 58.56 -2.99 -5.09
C SER A 336 58.60 -2.41 -3.66
N VAL A 337 59.64 -1.64 -3.33
CA VAL A 337 60.07 -1.25 -1.97
C VAL A 337 59.81 0.27 -1.80
N MET A 338 59.05 0.79 -0.83
CA MET A 338 59.14 0.78 0.66
C MET A 338 60.29 1.69 1.20
N VAL A 339 60.24 2.09 2.49
CA VAL A 339 61.31 2.79 3.28
C VAL A 339 61.35 4.32 3.00
N ASP A 340 61.32 5.28 3.95
CA ASP A 340 61.39 5.32 5.44
C ASP A 340 60.91 6.70 5.99
N CYS A 341 60.83 7.09 7.28
CA CYS A 341 60.97 6.44 8.60
C CYS A 341 60.24 7.26 9.72
N TRP A 342 60.26 6.76 10.97
CA TRP A 342 59.94 7.47 12.22
C TRP A 342 60.96 8.59 12.60
N ALA A 343 60.58 9.55 13.46
CA ALA A 343 61.01 9.60 14.88
C ALA A 343 60.78 10.94 15.63
N LEU A 344 60.73 10.87 16.98
CA LEU A 344 60.87 11.94 18.00
C LEU A 344 59.82 13.08 18.03
N ARG A 345 59.66 13.87 19.11
CA ARG A 345 59.44 13.68 20.56
C ARG A 345 59.38 15.09 21.20
N THR A 346 58.47 15.28 22.16
CA THR A 346 58.53 16.23 23.31
C THR A 346 58.34 17.77 23.19
N ARG A 347 57.39 18.26 24.03
CA ARG A 347 57.41 19.48 24.89
C ARG A 347 57.00 20.85 24.26
N PRO A 348 56.64 21.90 25.06
CA PRO A 348 55.31 22.01 25.71
C PRO A 348 54.70 23.45 25.73
N GLN A 349 53.46 23.66 26.20
CA GLN A 349 52.97 25.01 26.59
C GLN A 349 52.09 25.07 27.86
N PHE A 350 52.06 26.27 28.42
CA PHE A 350 51.71 26.71 29.77
C PHE A 350 50.25 26.54 30.27
N ALA A 351 50.14 25.93 31.45
CA ALA A 351 49.60 26.50 32.70
C ALA A 351 48.38 27.45 32.71
N ARG A 352 47.30 26.98 33.36
CA ARG A 352 46.43 27.74 34.29
C ARG A 352 46.04 26.79 35.45
N GLY A 353 45.74 27.21 36.68
CA GLY A 353 45.90 28.56 37.25
C GLY A 353 44.86 28.96 38.32
N SER A 354 44.85 28.31 39.50
CA SER A 354 43.91 28.58 40.64
C SER A 354 42.43 28.23 40.37
N ARG A 355 41.54 28.00 41.36
CA ARG A 355 41.55 28.02 42.85
C ARG A 355 40.70 26.80 43.33
N ALA A 356 41.00 26.15 44.47
CA ALA A 356 40.40 26.37 45.80
C ALA A 356 38.84 26.45 45.82
N SER A 357 38.13 25.71 46.69
CA SER A 357 38.57 24.91 47.86
C SER A 357 37.88 23.55 47.93
#